data_AF-A0A830SKI1-F1
#
_entry.id   AF-A0A830SKI1-F1
#
_cell.length_a   1.000
_cell.length_b   1.000
_cell.length_c   1.000
_cell.angle_alpha   90.00
_cell.angle_beta   90.00
_cell.angle_gamma   90.00
#
_symmetry.space_group_name_H-M   'P 1'
#
loop_
_entity.id
_entity.type
_entity.pdbx_description
1 polymer ?
#
loop_
_entity_poly.entity_id
_entity_poly.type
_entity_poly.pdbx_seq_one_letter_code
_entity_poly.pdbx_strand_id
1 'polypeptide(L)'
;MRAYCPHYQFMLFLIASLCWFLLIVLWGAGYYSSLLYIILIFLIIILYTLYFIGENMFSRGKIKENTSTTTIISESTFFVGDISSGEKIIIHGKVNGNINTDNGVVFIDKGGVVNGSVVCEKLILNGELHGECCCSILDVYENGFLQGDVSYRSLEIRNGGCITGIVNKVTDEVQNNVSELVKTREN
;
A
#
# COMPACT_ATOMS: atom_id res chain seq x y z
N MET A 1 3.12 -9.82 95.58
CA MET A 1 1.79 -9.18 95.69
C MET A 1 1.98 -7.67 95.73
N ARG A 2 1.86 -6.98 94.59
CA ARG A 2 1.89 -5.50 94.53
C ARG A 2 0.45 -5.01 94.51
N ALA A 3 0.02 -4.38 95.59
CA ALA A 3 -1.28 -3.72 95.69
C ALA A 3 -1.30 -2.55 94.70
N TYR A 4 -2.06 -2.68 93.62
CA TYR A 4 -2.29 -1.58 92.69
C TYR A 4 -3.47 -0.76 93.22
N CYS A 5 -3.19 0.49 93.62
CA CYS A 5 -4.19 1.43 94.12
C CYS A 5 -5.19 1.82 93.01
N PRO A 6 -6.51 1.83 93.30
CA PRO A 6 -7.56 2.02 92.29
C PRO A 6 -7.60 3.43 91.68
N HIS A 7 -6.87 4.40 92.24
CA HIS A 7 -6.86 5.78 91.74
C HIS A 7 -6.12 5.97 90.40
N TYR A 8 -5.08 5.18 90.11
CA TYR A 8 -4.34 5.29 88.84
C TYR A 8 -5.13 4.73 87.64
N GLN A 9 -6.01 3.75 87.90
CA GLN A 9 -6.81 3.11 86.87
C GLN A 9 -7.84 4.07 86.26
N PHE A 10 -8.39 4.99 87.07
CA PHE A 10 -9.31 6.03 86.57
C PHE A 10 -8.61 7.08 85.68
N MET A 11 -7.37 7.46 86.01
CA MET A 11 -6.58 8.37 85.17
C MET A 11 -6.18 7.74 83.83
N LEU A 12 -5.82 6.45 83.83
CA LEU A 12 -5.47 5.73 82.60
C LEU A 12 -6.64 5.63 81.61
N PHE A 13 -7.86 5.41 82.12
CA PHE A 13 -9.06 5.37 81.26
C PHE A 13 -9.35 6.72 80.59
N LEU A 14 -9.13 7.83 81.31
CA LEU A 14 -9.35 9.16 80.76
C LEU A 14 -8.36 9.50 79.63
N ILE A 15 -7.09 9.12 79.79
CA ILE A 15 -6.04 9.33 78.79
C ILE A 15 -6.25 8.43 77.56
N ALA A 16 -6.64 7.16 77.77
CA ALA A 16 -6.92 6.24 76.68
C ALA A 16 -8.10 6.70 75.81
N SER A 17 -9.17 7.23 76.43
CA SER A 17 -10.33 7.75 75.70
C SER A 17 -9.98 8.99 74.88
N LEU A 18 -9.18 9.92 75.42
CA LEU A 18 -8.73 11.11 74.69
C LEU A 18 -7.80 10.74 73.53
N CYS A 19 -6.91 9.77 73.73
CA CYS A 19 -6.00 9.28 72.69
C CYS A 19 -6.77 8.60 71.55
N TRP A 20 -7.79 7.79 71.88
CA TRP A 20 -8.61 7.13 70.87
C TRP A 20 -9.46 8.11 70.05
N PHE A 21 -9.99 9.15 70.70
CA PHE A 21 -10.73 10.21 70.02
C PHE A 21 -9.83 11.03 69.09
N LEU A 22 -8.58 11.32 69.50
CA LEU A 22 -7.59 11.99 68.65
C LEU A 22 -7.21 11.13 67.44
N LEU A 23 -7.11 9.81 67.61
CA LEU A 23 -6.83 8.85 66.53
C LEU A 23 -7.97 8.78 65.50
N ILE A 24 -9.22 8.84 65.96
CA ILE A 24 -10.41 8.91 65.09
C ILE A 24 -10.45 10.23 64.31
N VAL A 25 -10.14 11.35 64.97
CA VAL A 25 -10.09 12.67 64.31
C VAL A 25 -8.94 12.73 63.29
N LEU A 26 -7.79 12.11 63.58
CA LEU A 26 -6.66 11.97 62.65
C LEU A 26 -6.97 11.04 61.46
N TRP A 27 -7.78 10.00 61.66
CA TRP A 27 -8.28 9.16 60.55
C TRP A 27 -9.34 9.87 59.70
N GLY A 28 -10.14 10.78 60.27
CA GLY A 28 -11.20 11.50 59.56
C GLY A 28 -10.73 12.60 58.60
N ALA A 29 -9.53 13.15 58.79
CA ALA A 29 -9.00 14.26 57.97
C ALA A 29 -7.86 13.87 56.99
N GLY A 30 -7.30 12.66 57.10
CA GLY A 30 -6.18 12.20 56.27
C GLY A 30 -6.51 11.22 55.14
N TYR A 31 -7.77 10.74 55.04
CA TYR A 31 -8.12 9.69 54.08
C TYR A 31 -8.71 10.22 52.77
N TYR A 32 -9.46 11.34 52.81
CA TYR A 32 -10.08 11.91 51.60
C TYR A 32 -9.05 12.46 50.61
N SER A 33 -7.97 13.09 51.09
CA SER A 33 -6.92 13.62 50.20
C SER A 33 -6.16 12.49 49.49
N SER A 34 -5.90 11.39 50.20
CA SER A 34 -5.25 10.19 49.66
C SER A 34 -6.15 9.45 48.67
N LEU A 35 -7.45 9.32 48.97
CA LEU A 35 -8.45 8.73 48.06
C LEU A 35 -8.64 9.57 46.78
N LEU A 36 -8.67 10.89 46.89
CA LEU A 36 -8.79 11.79 45.74
C LEU A 36 -7.58 11.67 44.81
N TYR A 37 -6.38 11.52 45.37
CA TYR A 37 -5.15 11.31 44.60
C TYR A 37 -5.15 9.96 43.87
N ILE A 38 -5.63 8.90 44.53
CA ILE A 38 -5.77 7.57 43.90
C ILE A 38 -6.78 7.62 42.74
N ILE A 39 -7.93 8.28 42.93
CA ILE A 39 -8.94 8.45 41.88
C ILE A 39 -8.40 9.27 40.70
N LEU A 40 -7.61 10.32 40.97
CA LEU A 40 -6.97 11.14 39.95
C LEU A 40 -5.94 10.33 39.13
N ILE A 41 -5.13 9.51 39.79
CA ILE A 41 -4.17 8.60 39.13
C ILE A 41 -4.91 7.59 38.25
N PHE A 42 -5.99 6.98 38.75
CA PHE A 42 -6.79 6.06 37.95
C PHE A 42 -7.41 6.75 36.72
N LEU A 43 -7.92 7.97 36.86
CA LEU A 43 -8.46 8.76 35.75
C LEU A 43 -7.39 9.03 34.69
N ILE A 44 -6.18 9.41 35.12
CA ILE A 44 -5.03 9.64 34.25
C ILE A 44 -4.65 8.34 33.53
N ILE A 45 -4.55 7.21 34.24
CA ILE A 45 -4.24 5.91 33.63
C ILE A 45 -5.30 5.50 32.61
N ILE A 46 -6.58 5.73 32.90
CA ILE A 46 -7.68 5.47 31.96
C ILE A 46 -7.55 6.35 30.71
N LEU A 47 -7.27 7.65 30.87
CA LEU A 47 -7.03 8.58 29.77
C LEU A 47 -5.81 8.17 28.93
N TYR A 48 -4.70 7.76 29.56
CA TYR A 48 -3.53 7.24 28.84
C TYR A 48 -3.84 5.93 28.12
N THR A 49 -4.62 5.04 28.73
CA THR A 49 -5.01 3.77 28.11
C THR A 49 -5.93 4.03 26.91
N LEU A 50 -6.86 4.99 27.00
CA LEU A 50 -7.70 5.42 25.89
C LEU A 50 -6.90 6.11 24.79
N TYR A 51 -5.95 6.96 25.14
CA TYR A 51 -5.03 7.60 24.19
C TYR A 51 -4.19 6.56 23.46
N PHE A 52 -3.62 5.60 24.21
CA PHE A 52 -2.80 4.52 23.68
C PHE A 52 -3.61 3.56 22.80
N ILE A 53 -4.85 3.25 23.17
CA ILE A 53 -5.77 2.50 22.31
C ILE A 53 -6.09 3.32 21.06
N GLY A 54 -6.31 4.64 21.19
CA GLY A 54 -6.56 5.55 20.07
C GLY A 54 -5.43 5.57 19.04
N GLU A 55 -4.17 5.62 19.47
CA GLU A 55 -3.02 5.55 18.54
C GLU A 55 -2.83 4.15 17.94
N ASN A 56 -3.17 3.09 18.67
CA ASN A 56 -2.98 1.71 18.22
C ASN A 56 -4.14 1.13 17.39
N MET A 57 -5.26 1.85 17.28
CA MET A 57 -6.44 1.38 16.54
C MET A 57 -6.58 1.97 15.13
N PHE A 58 -5.49 2.46 14.56
CA PHE A 58 -5.35 2.59 13.11
C PHE A 58 -4.31 1.61 12.59
N SER A 59 -4.61 0.31 12.72
CA SER A 59 -4.08 -0.65 11.74
C SER A 59 -4.69 -0.29 10.40
N ARG A 60 -4.03 0.63 9.69
CA ARG A 60 -4.12 0.74 8.25
C ARG A 60 -3.73 -0.65 7.77
N GLY A 61 -4.72 -1.50 7.51
CA GLY A 61 -4.49 -2.83 6.98
C GLY A 61 -3.51 -2.64 5.85
N LYS A 62 -2.31 -3.21 5.97
CA LYS A 62 -1.43 -3.32 4.82
C LYS A 62 -2.23 -4.17 3.84
N ILE A 63 -2.89 -3.50 2.90
CA ILE A 63 -3.18 -4.09 1.60
C ILE A 63 -1.86 -4.75 1.23
N LYS A 64 -1.94 -6.04 0.92
CA LYS A 64 -0.82 -6.84 0.48
C LYS A 64 -0.16 -6.06 -0.67
N GLU A 65 0.87 -5.30 -0.33
CA GLU A 65 1.65 -4.56 -1.28
C GLU A 65 2.47 -5.66 -1.95
N ASN A 66 1.90 -6.26 -3.00
CA ASN A 66 2.74 -6.62 -4.12
C ASN A 66 3.42 -5.29 -4.45
N THR A 67 4.68 -5.13 -4.04
CA THR A 67 5.51 -4.00 -4.43
C THR A 67 5.67 -4.13 -5.93
N SER A 68 4.63 -3.70 -6.66
CA SER A 68 4.66 -3.54 -8.10
C SER A 68 5.59 -2.35 -8.33
N THR A 69 6.86 -2.69 -8.46
CA THR A 69 7.90 -1.81 -8.95
C THR A 69 7.41 -1.21 -10.26
N THR A 70 7.04 0.06 -10.16
CA THR A 70 6.61 0.85 -11.30
C THR A 70 7.76 1.76 -11.68
N THR A 71 8.28 1.58 -12.89
CA THR A 71 9.27 2.49 -13.46
C THR A 71 8.53 3.64 -14.13
N ILE A 72 8.90 4.88 -13.82
CA ILE A 72 8.28 6.07 -14.41
C ILE A 72 9.36 6.87 -15.14
N ILE A 73 9.13 7.16 -16.41
CA ILE A 73 9.93 8.06 -17.23
C ILE A 73 9.20 9.40 -17.29
N SER A 74 9.75 10.40 -16.64
CA SER A 74 9.15 11.74 -16.53
C SER A 74 9.12 12.47 -17.88
N GLU A 75 8.20 13.42 -18.01
CA GLU A 75 7.98 14.23 -19.23
C GLU A 75 9.23 14.96 -19.77
N SER A 76 10.11 15.41 -18.86
CA SER A 76 11.36 16.12 -19.21
C SER A 76 12.56 15.19 -19.33
N THR A 77 12.32 13.92 -19.69
CA THR A 77 13.36 12.92 -19.89
C THR A 77 13.40 12.49 -21.35
N PHE A 78 14.59 12.51 -21.93
CA PHE A 78 14.88 11.92 -23.23
C PHE A 78 15.83 10.74 -23.00
N PHE A 79 15.32 9.53 -23.22
CA PHE A 79 16.06 8.29 -23.03
C PHE A 79 16.46 7.71 -24.39
N VAL A 80 17.71 7.24 -24.50
CA VAL A 80 18.22 6.54 -25.69
C VAL A 80 18.88 5.24 -25.27
N GLY A 81 18.43 4.13 -25.86
CA GLY A 81 18.92 2.79 -25.58
C GLY A 81 17.79 1.80 -25.30
N ASP A 82 18.13 0.63 -24.77
CA ASP A 82 17.18 -0.44 -24.51
C ASP A 82 16.74 -0.46 -23.04
N ILE A 83 15.44 -0.66 -22.81
CA ILE A 83 14.82 -0.76 -21.49
C ILE A 83 14.28 -2.17 -21.33
N SER A 84 14.66 -2.84 -20.25
CA SER A 84 14.08 -4.12 -19.85
C SER A 84 13.56 -4.03 -18.43
N SER A 85 12.28 -4.34 -18.23
CA SER A 85 11.64 -4.36 -16.91
C SER A 85 10.77 -5.61 -16.77
N GLY A 86 10.56 -6.06 -15.54
CA GLY A 86 9.72 -7.23 -15.24
C GLY A 86 8.25 -6.91 -14.97
N GLU A 87 7.92 -5.63 -14.74
CA GLU A 87 6.61 -5.24 -14.22
C GLU A 87 6.01 -4.04 -14.99
N LYS A 88 5.77 -2.90 -14.34
CA LYS A 88 5.05 -1.79 -14.95
C LYS A 88 6.00 -0.67 -15.36
N ILE A 89 5.89 -0.20 -16.60
CA ILE A 89 6.58 0.99 -17.09
C ILE A 89 5.53 2.04 -17.46
N ILE A 90 5.73 3.27 -16.98
CA ILE A 90 4.93 4.44 -17.36
C ILE A 90 5.84 5.45 -18.04
N ILE A 91 5.43 5.92 -19.21
CA ILE A 91 6.23 6.82 -20.05
C ILE A 91 5.45 8.11 -20.27
N HIS A 92 5.90 9.19 -19.63
CA HIS A 92 5.44 10.55 -19.89
C HIS A 92 6.41 11.32 -20.80
N GLY A 93 7.67 10.87 -20.89
CA GLY A 93 8.74 11.51 -21.67
C GLY A 93 8.97 10.90 -23.05
N LYS A 94 10.18 11.11 -23.59
CA LYS A 94 10.57 10.62 -24.90
C LYS A 94 11.56 9.45 -24.78
N VAL A 95 11.28 8.35 -25.46
CA VAL A 95 12.11 7.15 -25.47
C VAL A 95 12.47 6.81 -26.92
N ASN A 96 13.76 6.66 -27.21
CA ASN A 96 14.26 6.20 -28.49
C ASN A 96 15.09 4.92 -28.31
N GLY A 97 14.51 3.78 -28.64
CA GLY A 97 15.10 2.46 -28.48
C GLY A 97 14.06 1.40 -28.11
N ASN A 98 14.52 0.21 -27.73
CA ASN A 98 13.62 -0.93 -27.56
C ASN A 98 13.16 -1.07 -26.11
N ILE A 99 11.89 -1.46 -25.93
CA ILE A 99 11.29 -1.69 -24.62
C ILE A 99 10.85 -3.15 -24.57
N ASN A 100 11.45 -3.93 -23.68
CA ASN A 100 11.10 -5.33 -23.49
C ASN A 100 10.54 -5.53 -22.07
N THR A 101 9.44 -6.27 -21.97
CA THR A 101 8.80 -6.59 -20.69
C THR A 101 8.16 -7.97 -20.78
N ASP A 102 8.57 -8.91 -19.93
CA ASP A 102 8.17 -10.31 -20.09
C ASP A 102 6.66 -10.54 -19.80
N ASN A 103 6.18 -10.10 -18.64
CA ASN A 103 4.78 -10.26 -18.17
C ASN A 103 4.24 -8.96 -17.56
N GLY A 104 4.61 -7.84 -18.17
CA GLY A 104 4.38 -6.54 -17.59
C GLY A 104 3.60 -5.60 -18.48
N VAL A 105 3.30 -4.43 -17.92
CA VAL A 105 2.41 -3.45 -18.52
C VAL A 105 3.22 -2.22 -18.91
N VAL A 106 3.19 -1.89 -20.20
CA VAL A 106 3.74 -0.64 -20.70
C VAL A 106 2.59 0.35 -20.87
N PHE A 107 2.69 1.50 -20.21
CA PHE A 107 1.73 2.58 -20.31
C PHE A 107 2.42 3.82 -20.89
N ILE A 108 2.10 4.14 -22.14
CA ILE A 108 2.54 5.38 -22.77
C ILE A 108 1.45 6.40 -22.50
N ASP A 109 1.70 7.32 -21.58
CA ASP A 109 0.70 8.32 -21.20
C ASP A 109 0.74 9.53 -22.15
N LYS A 110 -0.18 10.47 -21.93
CA LYS A 110 -0.25 11.71 -22.69
C LYS A 110 1.09 12.47 -22.64
N GLY A 111 1.59 12.84 -23.81
CA GLY A 111 2.90 13.50 -23.96
C GLY A 111 4.08 12.53 -24.09
N GLY A 112 3.86 11.25 -23.77
CA GLY A 112 4.83 10.19 -24.01
C GLY A 112 5.00 9.91 -25.50
N VAL A 113 6.26 9.84 -25.96
CA VAL A 113 6.61 9.49 -27.34
C VAL A 113 7.65 8.38 -27.32
N VAL A 114 7.32 7.24 -27.93
CA VAL A 114 8.23 6.10 -28.05
C VAL A 114 8.55 5.86 -29.51
N ASN A 115 9.85 5.86 -29.84
CA ASN A 115 10.36 5.51 -31.15
C ASN A 115 11.19 4.22 -31.03
N GLY A 116 10.74 3.12 -31.60
CA GLY A 116 11.44 1.83 -31.52
C GLY A 116 10.52 0.62 -31.49
N SER A 117 11.04 -0.51 -31.00
CA SER A 117 10.28 -1.76 -30.84
C SER A 117 9.81 -1.94 -29.41
N VAL A 118 8.53 -2.25 -29.22
CA VAL A 118 7.92 -2.49 -27.89
C VAL A 118 7.38 -3.91 -27.82
N VAL A 119 7.88 -4.70 -26.87
CA VAL A 119 7.45 -6.07 -26.58
C VAL A 119 6.95 -6.13 -25.14
N CYS A 120 5.67 -6.42 -24.94
CA CYS A 120 5.07 -6.52 -23.61
C CYS A 120 3.82 -7.43 -23.57
N GLU A 121 3.36 -7.80 -22.37
CA GLU A 121 2.09 -8.53 -22.26
C GLU A 121 0.91 -7.60 -22.56
N LYS A 122 0.90 -6.42 -21.96
CA LYS A 122 -0.15 -5.41 -22.14
C LYS A 122 0.43 -4.04 -22.46
N LEU A 123 -0.01 -3.45 -23.56
CA LEU A 123 0.28 -2.07 -23.93
C LEU A 123 -0.98 -1.22 -23.77
N ILE A 124 -0.86 -0.13 -23.01
CA ILE A 124 -1.88 0.92 -22.93
C ILE A 124 -1.30 2.19 -23.56
N LEU A 125 -1.92 2.69 -24.61
CA LEU A 125 -1.43 3.82 -25.42
C LEU A 125 -2.36 5.03 -25.30
N ASN A 126 -1.89 6.08 -24.64
CA ASN A 126 -2.53 7.40 -24.51
C ASN A 126 -1.61 8.55 -24.99
N GLY A 127 -0.55 8.20 -25.73
CA GLY A 127 0.43 9.11 -26.34
C GLY A 127 0.79 8.63 -27.75
N GLU A 128 2.05 8.79 -28.14
CA GLU A 128 2.53 8.42 -29.48
C GLU A 128 3.52 7.25 -29.46
N LEU A 129 3.31 6.28 -30.35
CA LEU A 129 4.23 5.17 -30.59
C LEU A 129 4.55 5.06 -32.09
N HIS A 130 5.83 5.15 -32.44
CA HIS A 130 6.34 5.04 -33.79
C HIS A 130 7.30 3.84 -33.89
N GLY A 131 6.93 2.83 -34.67
CA GLY A 131 7.75 1.64 -34.88
C GLY A 131 6.98 0.33 -34.78
N GLU A 132 7.61 -0.67 -34.17
CA GLU A 132 7.05 -2.02 -34.09
C GLU A 132 6.49 -2.28 -32.69
N CYS A 133 5.33 -2.94 -32.61
CA CYS A 133 4.71 -3.30 -31.35
C CYS A 133 4.26 -4.76 -31.36
N CYS A 134 4.71 -5.54 -30.39
CA CYS A 134 4.26 -6.92 -30.15
C CYS A 134 3.69 -7.01 -28.74
N CYS A 135 2.38 -7.19 -28.61
CA CYS A 135 1.75 -7.36 -27.31
C CYS A 135 0.62 -8.39 -27.30
N SER A 136 0.23 -8.90 -26.14
CA SER A 136 -0.96 -9.74 -26.06
C SER A 136 -2.23 -8.89 -26.06
N ILE A 137 -2.24 -7.82 -25.28
CA ILE A 137 -3.39 -6.91 -25.13
C ILE A 137 -2.95 -5.49 -25.51
N LEU A 138 -3.62 -4.91 -26.50
CA LEU A 138 -3.42 -3.53 -26.94
C LEU A 138 -4.66 -2.69 -26.63
N ASP A 139 -4.52 -1.74 -25.72
CA ASP A 139 -5.56 -0.77 -25.37
C ASP A 139 -5.15 0.63 -25.88
N VAL A 140 -5.83 1.14 -26.90
CA VAL A 140 -5.60 2.50 -27.42
C VAL A 140 -6.64 3.44 -26.85
N TYR A 141 -6.17 4.44 -26.09
CA TYR A 141 -6.99 5.47 -25.45
C TYR A 141 -7.23 6.66 -26.39
N GLU A 142 -7.98 7.65 -25.93
CA GLU A 142 -8.49 8.77 -26.72
C GLU A 142 -7.42 9.62 -27.41
N ASN A 143 -6.21 9.70 -26.83
CA ASN A 143 -5.07 10.42 -27.41
C ASN A 143 -3.99 9.49 -27.98
N GLY A 144 -4.29 8.19 -28.09
CA GLY A 144 -3.35 7.19 -28.54
C GLY A 144 -3.16 7.24 -30.06
N PHE A 145 -1.93 7.46 -30.50
CA PHE A 145 -1.52 7.42 -31.90
C PHE A 145 -0.41 6.38 -32.09
N LEU A 146 -0.69 5.34 -32.86
CA LEU A 146 0.29 4.31 -33.20
C LEU A 146 0.59 4.38 -34.69
N GLN A 147 1.86 4.52 -35.06
CA GLN A 147 2.34 4.44 -36.43
C GLN A 147 3.37 3.32 -36.62
N GLY A 148 3.06 2.32 -37.44
CA GLY A 148 3.96 1.21 -37.78
C GLY A 148 3.31 -0.16 -37.71
N ASP A 149 4.10 -1.19 -37.41
CA ASP A 149 3.67 -2.59 -37.48
C ASP A 149 3.28 -3.13 -36.11
N VAL A 150 2.06 -3.63 -35.99
CA VAL A 150 1.47 -4.08 -34.72
C VAL A 150 1.09 -5.54 -34.80
N SER A 151 1.55 -6.32 -33.84
CA SER A 151 1.09 -7.69 -33.59
C SER A 151 0.39 -7.77 -32.24
N TYR A 152 -0.90 -8.11 -32.23
CA TYR A 152 -1.69 -8.24 -31.00
C TYR A 152 -2.52 -9.52 -30.92
N ARG A 153 -2.89 -9.98 -29.72
CA ARG A 153 -3.91 -11.04 -29.54
C ARG A 153 -5.31 -10.44 -29.31
N SER A 154 -5.42 -9.41 -28.49
CA SER A 154 -6.64 -8.64 -28.20
C SER A 154 -6.41 -7.15 -28.42
N LEU A 155 -7.36 -6.47 -29.08
CA LEU A 155 -7.29 -5.05 -29.40
C LEU A 155 -8.57 -4.33 -28.93
N GLU A 156 -8.41 -3.27 -28.14
CA GLU A 156 -9.47 -2.33 -27.77
C GLU A 156 -9.06 -0.91 -28.18
N ILE A 157 -9.93 -0.20 -28.90
CA ILE A 157 -9.70 1.19 -29.31
C ILE A 157 -10.84 2.04 -28.77
N ARG A 158 -10.49 3.06 -27.98
CA ARG A 158 -11.42 4.07 -27.47
C ARG A 158 -11.59 5.20 -28.46
N ASN A 159 -12.68 5.95 -28.32
CA ASN A 159 -12.98 7.06 -29.22
C ASN A 159 -11.84 8.10 -29.24
N GLY A 160 -11.31 8.41 -30.42
CA GLY A 160 -10.15 9.28 -30.61
C GLY A 160 -8.82 8.55 -30.83
N GLY A 161 -8.74 7.26 -30.47
CA GLY A 161 -7.56 6.44 -30.74
C GLY A 161 -7.36 6.18 -32.24
N CYS A 162 -6.11 6.25 -32.70
CA CYS A 162 -5.76 6.11 -34.11
C CYS A 162 -4.56 5.17 -34.28
N ILE A 163 -4.67 4.22 -35.22
CA ILE A 163 -3.60 3.29 -35.59
C ILE A 163 -3.39 3.40 -37.10
N THR A 164 -2.15 3.63 -37.51
CA THR A 164 -1.76 3.76 -38.92
C THR A 164 -0.61 2.81 -39.22
N GLY A 165 -0.83 1.80 -40.06
CA GLY A 165 0.21 0.85 -40.47
C GLY A 165 -0.32 -0.57 -40.65
N ILE A 166 0.55 -1.56 -40.51
CA ILE A 166 0.18 -2.97 -40.67
C ILE A 166 -0.23 -3.53 -39.32
N VAL A 167 -1.39 -4.18 -39.29
CA VAL A 167 -2.00 -4.65 -38.05
C VAL A 167 -2.30 -6.13 -38.18
N ASN A 168 -1.54 -6.95 -37.44
CA ASN A 168 -1.60 -8.40 -37.47
C ASN A 168 -2.20 -8.94 -36.17
N LYS A 169 -3.26 -9.73 -36.30
CA LYS A 169 -3.84 -10.44 -35.15
C LYS A 169 -3.16 -11.80 -34.99
N VAL A 170 -2.42 -11.96 -33.90
CA VAL A 170 -1.80 -13.23 -33.49
C VAL A 170 -2.90 -14.12 -32.92
N THR A 171 -3.19 -15.21 -33.62
CA THR A 171 -4.09 -16.28 -33.16
C THR A 171 -3.26 -17.50 -32.82
N ASP A 172 -3.59 -18.16 -31.70
CA ASP A 172 -2.87 -19.35 -31.24
C ASP A 172 -3.04 -20.57 -32.19
N GLU A 173 -3.85 -20.43 -33.24
CA GLU A 173 -4.14 -21.46 -34.25
C GLU A 173 -2.95 -21.79 -35.16
N VAL A 174 -1.91 -20.95 -35.22
CA VAL A 174 -0.74 -21.21 -36.08
C VAL A 174 0.20 -22.27 -35.48
N GLN A 175 0.15 -22.52 -34.17
CA GLN A 175 1.00 -23.55 -33.56
C GLN A 175 0.45 -24.98 -33.78
N ASN A 176 -0.87 -25.14 -33.91
CA ASN A 176 -1.50 -26.47 -34.06
C ASN A 176 -1.40 -27.00 -35.50
N ASN A 177 -1.44 -26.13 -36.51
CA ASN A 177 -1.42 -26.54 -37.91
C ASN A 177 -0.04 -27.02 -38.41
N VAL A 178 1.05 -26.71 -37.69
CA VAL A 178 2.39 -27.25 -38.01
C VAL A 178 2.53 -28.70 -37.52
N SER A 179 1.83 -29.09 -36.45
CA SER A 179 1.86 -30.47 -35.92
C SER A 179 1.06 -31.48 -36.74
N GLU A 180 0.06 -31.03 -37.50
CA GLU A 180 -0.78 -31.88 -38.37
C GLU A 180 -0.13 -32.13 -39.74
N LEU A 181 0.67 -31.16 -40.24
CA LEU A 181 1.42 -31.31 -41.50
C LEU A 181 2.67 -32.21 -41.38
N VAL A 182 3.23 -32.39 -40.19
CA VAL A 182 4.38 -33.29 -39.97
C VAL A 182 3.94 -34.76 -39.89
N LYS A 183 2.74 -35.06 -39.37
CA LYS A 183 2.23 -36.45 -39.25
C LYS A 183 1.82 -37.11 -40.57
N THR A 184 1.60 -36.34 -41.63
CA THR A 184 1.25 -36.88 -42.96
C THR A 184 2.49 -37.23 -43.81
N ARG A 185 3.71 -36.96 -43.30
CA ARG A 185 4.97 -37.32 -44.00
C ARG A 185 5.65 -38.58 -43.45
N GLU A 186 5.09 -39.21 -42.42
CA GLU A 186 5.63 -40.44 -41.82
C GLU A 186 4.68 -41.66 -41.94
N ASN A 187 3.63 -41.58 -42.76
CA ASN A 187 2.84 -42.73 -43.20
C ASN A 187 2.83 -42.84 -44.73
#